data_AF-A0A451AH77-F1
#
_entry.id   AF-A0A451AH77-F1
#
_cell.length_a   1.000
_cell.length_b   1.000
_cell.length_c   1.000
_cell.angle_alpha   90.00
_cell.angle_beta   90.00
_cell.angle_gamma   90.00
#
_symmetry.space_group_name_H-M   'P 1'
#
loop_
_entity.id
_entity.type
_entity.pdbx_description
1 polymer ?
#
loop_
_entity_poly.entity_id
_entity_poly.type
_entity_poly.pdbx_seq_one_letter_code
_entity_poly.pdbx_strand_id
1 'polypeptide(L)' 'VHKDTIAIAVAESGRGEPLYEGEIANNPYKVFKLVERLYKRYGGQVLLWCYEAGPCGYVLYHQLMELGEEC' A
#
# COMPACT_ATOMS: atom_id res chain seq x y z
N VAL A 1 12.78 9.76 12.70
CA VAL A 1 12.10 8.52 12.28
C VAL A 1 12.66 8.14 10.92
N HIS A 2 13.57 7.17 10.90
CA HIS A 2 13.95 6.48 9.67
C HIS A 2 12.79 5.54 9.32
N LYS A 3 12.20 5.71 8.14
CA LYS A 3 11.26 4.74 7.55
C LYS A 3 11.70 4.54 6.12
N ASP A 4 12.88 3.95 5.95
CA ASP A 4 13.45 3.66 4.63
C ASP A 4 12.63 2.58 3.91
N THR A 5 11.80 1.84 4.65
CA THR A 5 10.91 0.80 4.15
C THR A 5 9.47 0.93 4.66
N ILE A 6 8.55 0.30 3.92
CA ILE A 6 7.12 0.16 4.21
C ILE A 6 6.80 -1.33 4.27
N ALA A 7 6.31 -1.80 5.41
CA ALA A 7 5.79 -3.15 5.57
C ALA A 7 4.43 -3.29 4.86
N ILE A 8 4.22 -4.41 4.18
CA ILE A 8 3.03 -4.69 3.40
C ILE A 8 2.33 -5.92 3.96
N ALA A 9 1.03 -5.82 4.20
CA ALA A 9 0.17 -6.96 4.42
C ALA A 9 -1.08 -6.83 3.54
N VAL A 10 -1.62 -7.96 3.08
CA VAL A 10 -2.83 -7.99 2.25
C VAL A 10 -3.92 -8.77 2.96
N ALA A 11 -5.08 -8.14 3.12
CA ALA A 11 -6.28 -8.78 3.63
C ALA A 11 -7.16 -9.21 2.45
N GLU A 12 -7.28 -10.52 2.25
CA GLU A 12 -8.23 -11.07 1.30
C GLU A 12 -9.68 -10.89 1.78
N SER A 13 -10.64 -10.97 0.87
CA SER A 13 -12.05 -10.88 1.21
C SER A 13 -12.45 -11.87 2.31
N GLY A 14 -13.23 -11.40 3.30
CA GLY A 14 -13.68 -12.21 4.43
C GLY A 14 -13.25 -11.62 5.78
N ARG A 15 -13.10 -12.48 6.79
CA ARG A 15 -12.67 -12.10 8.16
C ARG A 15 -11.33 -12.72 8.55
N GLY A 16 -10.52 -13.10 7.56
CA GLY A 16 -9.19 -13.65 7.79
C GLY A 16 -8.21 -12.58 8.28
N GLU A 17 -7.10 -13.01 8.86
CA GLU A 17 -6.00 -12.11 9.19
C GLU A 17 -5.27 -11.66 7.92
N PRO A 18 -4.79 -10.40 7.86
CA PRO A 18 -3.95 -9.95 6.76
C PRO A 18 -2.66 -10.77 6.67
N LEU A 19 -2.27 -11.16 5.47
CA LEU A 19 -1.02 -11.87 5.22
C LEU A 19 0.12 -10.89 4.97
N TYR A 20 1.19 -10.97 5.76
CA TYR A 20 2.40 -10.20 5.54
C TYR A 20 3.13 -10.63 4.26
N GLU A 21 3.49 -9.67 3.40
CA GLU A 21 4.14 -9.91 2.10
C GLU A 21 5.55 -9.31 2.00
N GLY A 22 6.13 -8.89 3.13
CA GLY A 22 7.45 -8.27 3.17
C GLY A 22 7.41 -6.75 3.16
N GLU A 23 8.52 -6.14 2.77
CA GLU A 23 8.71 -4.69 2.77
C GLU A 23 9.15 -4.17 1.41
N ILE A 24 8.83 -2.91 1.13
CA ILE A 24 9.36 -2.14 -0.01
C ILE A 24 10.10 -0.91 0.47
N ALA A 25 11.04 -0.40 -0.32
CA ALA A 25 11.64 0.89 -0.01
C ALA A 25 10.58 2.01 -0.09
N ASN A 26 10.65 2.96 0.84
CA ASN A 26 9.76 4.10 0.95
C ASN A 26 10.11 5.16 -0.10
N ASN A 27 9.77 4.90 -1.36
CA ASN A 27 9.87 5.86 -2.44
C ASN A 27 8.73 5.69 -3.45
N PRO A 28 8.39 6.76 -4.20
CA PRO A 28 7.24 6.75 -5.11
C PRO A 28 7.26 5.61 -6.13
N TYR A 29 8.44 5.28 -6.68
CA TYR A 29 8.55 4.23 -7.70
C TYR A 29 8.21 2.84 -7.14
N LYS A 30 8.64 2.53 -5.92
CA LYS A 30 8.31 1.25 -5.28
C LYS A 30 6.84 1.15 -4.88
N VAL A 31 6.24 2.25 -4.43
CA VAL A 31 4.80 2.31 -4.15
C VAL A 31 4.00 2.11 -5.44
N PHE A 32 4.35 2.79 -6.53
CA PHE A 32 3.72 2.55 -7.84
C PHE A 32 3.81 1.09 -8.28
N LYS A 33 4.97 0.46 -8.12
CA LYS A 33 5.15 -0.96 -8.46
C LYS A 33 4.34 -1.89 -7.57
N LEU A 34 4.13 -1.54 -6.30
CA LEU A 34 3.23 -2.27 -5.41
C LEU A 34 1.79 -2.20 -5.92
N VAL A 35 1.30 -1.01 -6.25
CA VAL A 35 -0.05 -0.79 -6.80
C VAL A 35 -0.22 -1.61 -8.08
N GLU A 36 0.65 -1.45 -9.09
CA GLU A 36 0.59 -2.23 -10.33
C GLU A 36 0.54 -3.75 -10.09
N ARG A 37 1.34 -4.24 -9.13
CA ARG A 37 1.42 -5.67 -8.80
C ARG A 37 0.11 -6.18 -8.22
N LEU A 38 -0.49 -5.44 -7.28
CA LEU A 38 -1.74 -5.85 -6.64
C LEU A 38 -2.92 -5.74 -7.60
N TYR A 39 -2.99 -4.70 -8.44
CA TYR A 39 -4.01 -4.61 -9.49
C TYR A 39 -3.95 -5.81 -10.44
N LYS A 40 -2.75 -6.18 -10.91
CA LYS A 40 -2.57 -7.35 -11.78
C LYS A 40 -2.97 -8.64 -11.07
N ARG A 41 -2.64 -8.79 -9.78
CA ARG A 41 -3.00 -9.96 -8.98
C ARG A 41 -4.51 -10.12 -8.83
N TYR A 42 -5.23 -9.04 -8.59
CA TYR A 42 -6.68 -9.04 -8.35
C TYR A 42 -7.50 -8.68 -9.60
N GLY A 43 -6.92 -8.84 -10.80
CA GLY A 43 -7.65 -8.71 -12.06
C GLY A 43 -8.21 -7.31 -12.35
N GLY A 44 -7.56 -6.26 -11.84
CA GLY A 44 -7.98 -4.88 -12.08
C GLY A 44 -9.13 -4.40 -11.19
N GLN A 45 -9.51 -5.17 -10.16
CA GLN A 45 -10.53 -4.74 -9.21
C GLN A 45 -10.07 -3.52 -8.40
N VAL A 46 -11.05 -2.73 -7.94
CA VAL A 46 -10.79 -1.62 -7.01
C VAL A 46 -10.24 -2.20 -5.71
N LEU A 47 -9.07 -1.70 -5.29
CA LEU A 47 -8.42 -2.09 -4.05
C LEU A 47 -8.72 -1.06 -2.97
N LEU A 48 -8.88 -1.53 -1.74
CA LEU A 48 -8.95 -0.67 -0.55
C LEU A 48 -7.57 -0.63 0.10
N TRP A 49 -7.11 0.59 0.40
CA TRP A 49 -5.82 0.80 1.02
C TRP A 49 -6.00 1.28 2.46
N CYS A 50 -5.16 0.78 3.36
CA CYS A 50 -5.03 1.28 4.72
C CYS A 50 -3.54 1.46 5.00
N TYR A 51 -3.18 2.54 5.69
CA TYR A 51 -1.81 2.80 6.07
C TYR A 51 -1.72 3.40 7.47
N GLU A 52 -0.62 3.14 8.15
CA GLU A 52 -0.35 3.72 9.45
C GLU A 52 0.49 4.99 9.31
N ALA A 53 -0.06 6.11 9.76
CA ALA A 53 0.64 7.38 9.83
C ALA A 53 0.64 7.96 11.24
N GLY A 54 1.79 8.50 11.62
CA GLY A 54 1.85 9.47 12.71
C GLY A 54 1.29 10.83 12.26
N PRO A 55 1.25 11.84 13.15
CA PRO A 55 0.62 13.14 12.87
C PRO A 55 1.17 13.90 11.65
N CYS A 56 2.36 13.54 11.15
CA CYS A 56 2.96 14.13 9.94
C CYS A 56 3.17 13.12 8.80
N GLY A 57 2.61 11.90 8.91
CA GLY A 57 2.97 10.74 8.08
C GLY A 57 2.19 10.57 6.78
N TYR A 58 1.76 11.64 6.11
CA TYR A 58 0.80 11.59 5.00
C TYR A 58 1.40 11.38 3.60
N VAL A 59 2.72 11.21 3.48
CA VAL A 59 3.39 11.09 2.17
C VAL A 59 2.88 9.89 1.37
N LEU A 60 2.70 8.73 2.02
CA LEU A 60 2.19 7.53 1.36
C LEU A 60 0.75 7.72 0.88
N TYR A 61 -0.09 8.40 1.68
CA TYR A 61 -1.45 8.76 1.28
C TYR A 61 -1.46 9.63 0.04
N HIS A 62 -0.65 10.69 -0.01
CA HIS A 62 -0.57 11.53 -1.19
C HIS A 62 -0.10 10.76 -2.43
N GLN A 63 0.88 9.86 -2.28
CA GLN A 63 1.33 8.99 -3.38
C GLN A 63 0.22 8.06 -3.88
N LEU A 64 -0.58 7.48 -2.97
CA LEU A 64 -1.70 6.62 -3.35
C LEU A 64 -2.79 7.43 -4.07
N MET A 65 -3.14 8.61 -3.56
CA MET A 65 -4.11 9.51 -4.19
C MET A 65 -3.66 9.97 -5.59
N GLU A 66 -2.37 10.27 -5.78
CA GLU A 66 -1.80 10.63 -7.09
C GLU A 66 -1.89 9.49 -8.12
N LEU A 67 -1.94 8.24 -7.64
CA LEU A 67 -2.14 7.06 -8.48
C LEU A 67 -3.61 6.73 -8.74
N GLY A 68 -4.54 7.51 -8.17
CA GLY A 68 -5.99 7.29 -8.27
C GLY A 68 -6.53 6.27 -7.28
N GLU A 69 -5.74 5.89 -6.28
CA GLU A 69 -6.17 4.98 -5.21
C GLU A 69 -6.88 5.73 -4.10
N GLU A 70 -7.91 5.10 -3.54
CA GLU A 70 -8.57 5.57 -2.32
C GLU A 70 -8.01 4.84 -1.10
N CYS A 71 -7.72 5.60 -0.05
CA CYS A 71 -7.11 5.12 1.18
C CYS A 71 -7.83 5.66 2.42
#